data_AF-A0A6A6RT71-F1
#
_entry.id   AF-A0A6A6RT71-F1
#
_cell.length_a   1.000
_cell.length_b   1.000
_cell.length_c   1.000
_cell.angle_alpha   90.00
_cell.angle_beta   90.00
_cell.angle_gamma   90.00
#
_symmetry.space_group_name_H-M   'P 1'
#
loop_
_entity.id
_entity.type
_entity.pdbx_description
1 polymer ?
#
loop_
_entity_poly.entity_id
_entity_poly.type
_entity_poly.pdbx_seq_one_letter_code
_entity_poly.pdbx_strand_id
1 'polypeptide(L)'
;MARNSEKAHSMLFRFRAAQAAEAGIIDISRTRRPKLITSITSIPVAEKWRGQVLKEISRKVTKIQDPALSDYQIRDLNDEINKLMREKFMWESQIRNLGGPNYMRGGRVLDEEGREVPGGGKGYRYFGRARELPGVKELFERQARPEDDDGAVKSREKRSELRQRVDAGYYGYNLDEEDGMLLAYERAKEKEAWDDFLHLGDEVGEKKGKGTKEWQELPGDAGDGLRWRVPTLEEVNDDLVERRRRKLLEKLG
;
A
#
# COMPACT_ATOMS: atom_id res chain seq x y z
N MET A 1 -15.05 18.19 -54.02
CA MET A 1 -14.40 16.96 -53.49
C MET A 1 -14.75 16.84 -52.01
N ALA A 2 -15.32 15.71 -51.58
CA ALA A 2 -15.66 15.46 -50.18
C ALA A 2 -14.42 15.47 -49.26
N ARG A 3 -14.59 15.86 -48.00
CA ARG A 3 -13.51 15.86 -46.98
C ARG A 3 -13.04 14.44 -46.70
N ASN A 4 -11.80 14.28 -46.22
CA ASN A 4 -11.24 12.95 -45.94
C ASN A 4 -12.06 12.16 -44.89
N SER A 5 -12.63 12.87 -43.92
CA SER A 5 -13.57 12.29 -42.93
C SER A 5 -14.80 11.68 -43.59
N GLU A 6 -15.41 12.36 -44.57
CA GLU A 6 -16.59 11.89 -45.29
C GLU A 6 -16.25 10.67 -46.16
N LYS A 7 -15.08 10.67 -46.83
CA LYS A 7 -14.60 9.52 -47.61
C LYS A 7 -14.37 8.28 -46.73
N ALA A 8 -13.84 8.47 -45.52
CA ALA A 8 -13.64 7.41 -44.54
C ALA A 8 -14.95 6.85 -43.95
N HIS A 9 -16.09 7.51 -44.15
CA HIS A 9 -17.39 7.00 -43.72
C HIS A 9 -18.21 6.36 -44.84
N SER A 10 -17.72 6.38 -46.08
CA SER A 10 -18.39 5.78 -47.24
C SER A 10 -18.63 4.27 -47.08
N MET A 11 -19.71 3.76 -47.69
CA MET A 11 -20.07 2.34 -47.65
C MET A 11 -18.96 1.42 -48.18
N LEU A 12 -18.32 1.82 -49.29
CA LEU A 12 -17.23 1.05 -49.90
C LEU A 12 -16.01 0.97 -48.97
N PHE A 13 -15.69 2.06 -48.28
CA PHE A 13 -14.59 2.07 -47.32
C PHE A 13 -14.89 1.19 -46.10
N ARG A 14 -16.11 1.23 -45.56
CA ARG A 14 -16.54 0.34 -44.46
C ARG A 14 -16.50 -1.13 -44.89
N PHE A 15 -16.94 -1.44 -46.11
CA PHE A 15 -16.89 -2.78 -46.67
C PHE A 15 -15.46 -3.31 -46.78
N ARG A 16 -14.53 -2.52 -47.34
CA ARG A 16 -13.10 -2.88 -47.39
C ARG A 16 -12.48 -3.06 -46.00
N ALA A 17 -12.84 -2.21 -45.05
CA ALA A 17 -12.38 -2.34 -43.67
C ALA A 17 -12.89 -3.63 -43.01
N ALA A 18 -14.15 -4.01 -43.27
CA ALA A 18 -14.71 -5.28 -42.79
C ALA A 18 -13.99 -6.49 -43.42
N GLN A 19 -13.75 -6.46 -44.74
CA GLN A 19 -13.01 -7.51 -45.45
C GLN A 19 -11.57 -7.67 -44.93
N ALA A 20 -10.88 -6.55 -44.64
CA ALA A 20 -9.56 -6.58 -44.05
C ALA A 20 -9.56 -7.15 -42.62
N ALA A 21 -10.59 -6.82 -41.83
CA ALA A 21 -10.77 -7.36 -40.48
C ALA A 21 -11.03 -8.88 -40.50
N GLU A 22 -11.82 -9.36 -41.46
CA GLU A 22 -12.07 -10.80 -41.69
C GLU A 22 -10.79 -11.54 -42.11
N ALA A 23 -9.92 -10.89 -42.88
CA ALA A 23 -8.57 -11.37 -43.20
C ALA A 23 -7.58 -11.31 -42.00
N GLY A 24 -8.04 -10.94 -40.80
CA GLY A 24 -7.22 -10.86 -39.58
C GLY A 24 -6.34 -9.60 -39.49
N ILE A 25 -6.46 -8.67 -40.43
CA ILE A 25 -5.73 -7.40 -40.42
C ILE A 25 -6.54 -6.40 -39.59
N ILE A 26 -6.26 -6.37 -38.28
CA ILE A 26 -6.89 -5.41 -37.38
C ILE A 26 -6.22 -4.04 -37.52
N ASP A 27 -6.96 -3.05 -38.02
CA ASP A 27 -6.59 -1.62 -38.02
C ASP A 27 -6.63 -1.05 -36.59
N ILE A 28 -5.59 -1.34 -35.80
CA ILE A 28 -5.48 -0.92 -34.39
C ILE A 28 -5.46 0.61 -34.23
N SER A 29 -5.03 1.34 -35.27
CA SER A 29 -5.04 2.81 -35.26
C SER A 29 -6.45 3.41 -35.27
N ARG A 30 -7.46 2.67 -35.74
CA ARG A 30 -8.85 3.13 -35.85
C ARG A 30 -9.77 2.54 -34.79
N THR A 31 -9.43 1.37 -34.25
CA THR A 31 -10.20 0.75 -33.18
C THR A 31 -9.90 1.45 -31.85
N ARG A 32 -10.91 1.51 -30.98
CA ARG A 32 -10.72 2.04 -29.63
C ARG A 32 -9.97 1.01 -28.81
N ARG A 33 -8.99 1.48 -28.04
CA ARG A 33 -8.24 0.65 -27.11
C ARG A 33 -9.18 0.01 -26.08
N PRO A 34 -9.06 -1.31 -25.83
CA PRO A 34 -9.85 -1.98 -24.80
C PRO A 34 -9.57 -1.41 -23.41
N LYS A 35 -10.64 -1.25 -22.60
CA LYS A 35 -10.51 -0.78 -21.22
C LYS A 35 -9.94 -1.86 -20.30
N LEU A 36 -10.32 -3.12 -20.53
CA LEU A 36 -9.85 -4.26 -19.76
C LEU A 36 -8.67 -4.90 -20.50
N ILE A 37 -7.45 -4.58 -20.06
CA ILE A 37 -6.21 -5.04 -20.70
C ILE A 37 -6.08 -6.58 -20.61
N THR A 38 -6.55 -7.17 -19.52
CA THR A 38 -6.48 -8.62 -19.26
C THR A 38 -7.34 -9.46 -20.19
N SER A 39 -8.31 -8.87 -20.90
CA SER A 39 -9.13 -9.62 -21.86
C SER A 39 -8.37 -9.98 -23.15
N ILE A 40 -7.23 -9.35 -23.42
CA ILE A 40 -6.40 -9.67 -24.58
C ILE A 40 -5.44 -10.80 -24.23
N THR A 41 -5.54 -11.90 -24.96
CA THR A 41 -4.72 -13.11 -24.80
C THR A 41 -3.62 -13.25 -25.85
N SER A 42 -3.70 -12.48 -26.94
CA SER A 42 -2.73 -12.53 -28.04
C SER A 42 -1.58 -11.55 -27.81
N ILE A 43 -0.35 -12.07 -27.70
CA ILE A 43 0.88 -11.27 -27.50
C ILE A 43 1.08 -10.23 -28.63
N PRO A 44 1.01 -10.60 -29.93
CA PRO A 44 1.21 -9.62 -31.01
C PRO A 44 0.20 -8.46 -30.98
N VAL A 45 -1.02 -8.72 -30.53
CA VAL A 45 -2.05 -7.67 -30.39
C VAL A 45 -1.73 -6.77 -29.20
N ALA A 46 -1.36 -7.34 -28.05
CA ALA A 46 -0.96 -6.58 -26.87
C ALA A 46 0.28 -5.69 -27.14
N GLU A 47 1.26 -6.17 -27.90
CA GLU A 47 2.43 -5.38 -28.30
C GLU A 47 2.07 -4.21 -29.21
N LYS A 48 1.14 -4.39 -30.15
CA LYS A 48 0.64 -3.29 -30.99
C LYS A 48 -0.09 -2.22 -30.15
N TRP A 49 -0.91 -2.61 -29.18
CA TRP A 49 -1.55 -1.67 -28.25
C TRP A 49 -0.53 -0.95 -27.37
N ARG A 50 0.46 -1.66 -26.82
CA ARG A 50 1.60 -1.05 -26.11
C ARG A 50 2.31 -0.02 -26.98
N GLY A 51 2.60 -0.35 -28.24
CA GLY A 51 3.22 0.57 -29.20
C GLY A 51 2.39 1.82 -29.46
N GLN A 52 1.05 1.70 -29.49
CA GLN A 52 0.17 2.87 -29.59
C GLN A 52 0.23 3.76 -28.34
N VAL A 53 0.21 3.17 -27.13
CA VAL A 53 0.35 3.91 -25.86
C VAL A 53 1.67 4.69 -25.87
N LEU A 54 2.76 4.04 -26.28
CA LEU A 54 4.08 4.68 -26.39
C LEU A 54 4.07 5.88 -27.35
N LYS A 55 3.46 5.74 -28.53
CA LYS A 55 3.32 6.86 -29.48
C LYS A 55 2.48 8.01 -28.94
N GLU A 56 1.47 7.73 -28.14
CA GLU A 56 0.67 8.76 -27.46
C GLU A 56 1.49 9.46 -26.37
N ILE A 57 2.27 8.72 -25.57
CA ILE A 57 3.20 9.29 -24.60
C ILE A 57 4.20 10.21 -25.29
N SER A 58 4.91 9.74 -26.32
CA SER A 58 5.90 10.56 -27.03
C SER A 58 5.30 11.85 -27.57
N ARG A 59 4.11 11.80 -28.20
CA ARG A 59 3.41 13.00 -28.69
C ARG A 59 3.08 13.99 -27.58
N LYS A 60 2.65 13.50 -26.41
CA LYS A 60 2.33 14.37 -25.26
C LYS A 60 3.57 14.93 -24.58
N VAL A 61 4.65 14.15 -24.49
CA VAL A 61 5.95 14.61 -23.98
C VAL A 61 6.47 15.75 -24.86
N THR A 62 6.44 15.61 -26.18
CA THR A 62 6.79 16.70 -27.10
C THR A 62 5.87 17.91 -26.93
N LYS A 63 4.56 17.69 -26.77
CA LYS A 63 3.58 18.77 -26.59
C LYS A 63 3.81 19.57 -25.30
N ILE A 64 4.19 18.93 -24.19
CA ILE A 64 4.45 19.62 -22.91
C ILE A 64 5.55 20.69 -23.03
N GLN A 65 6.50 20.50 -23.95
CA GLN A 65 7.61 21.44 -24.15
C GLN A 65 7.21 22.71 -24.91
N ASP A 66 5.96 22.83 -25.38
CA ASP A 66 5.49 24.03 -26.06
C ASP A 66 5.46 25.23 -25.10
N PRO A 67 6.19 26.33 -25.39
CA PRO A 67 6.22 27.51 -24.54
C PRO A 67 4.87 28.25 -24.50
N ALA A 68 4.00 28.05 -25.50
CA ALA A 68 2.69 28.70 -25.56
C ALA A 68 1.67 28.10 -24.57
N LEU A 69 1.98 26.97 -23.93
CA LEU A 69 1.11 26.33 -22.96
C LEU A 69 1.12 27.07 -21.62
N SER A 70 -0.07 27.17 -21.01
CA SER A 70 -0.25 27.65 -19.64
C SER A 70 0.08 26.57 -18.61
N ASP A 71 0.41 27.01 -17.39
CA ASP A 71 0.74 26.10 -16.28
C ASP A 71 -0.36 25.07 -15.97
N TYR A 72 -1.64 25.44 -16.09
CA TYR A 72 -2.76 24.50 -15.90
C TYR A 72 -2.78 23.43 -16.99
N GLN A 73 -2.58 23.81 -18.25
CA GLN A 73 -2.51 22.86 -19.35
C GLN A 73 -1.32 21.92 -19.23
N ILE A 74 -0.18 22.41 -18.71
CA ILE A 74 1.00 21.58 -18.44
C ILE A 74 0.68 20.55 -17.34
N ARG A 75 -0.03 20.93 -16.28
CA ARG A 75 -0.49 19.99 -15.23
C ARG A 75 -1.40 18.90 -15.80
N ASP A 76 -2.40 19.30 -16.59
CA ASP A 76 -3.34 18.35 -17.22
C ASP A 76 -2.60 17.38 -18.16
N LEU A 77 -1.69 17.88 -19.00
CA LEU A 77 -0.88 17.05 -19.87
C LEU A 77 0.01 16.08 -19.08
N ASN A 78 0.57 16.53 -17.95
CA ASN A 78 1.39 15.68 -17.09
C ASN A 78 0.56 14.56 -16.43
N ASP A 79 -0.66 14.86 -15.99
CA ASP A 79 -1.61 13.85 -15.49
C ASP A 79 -1.97 12.83 -16.56
N GLU A 80 -2.24 13.30 -17.78
CA GLU A 80 -2.52 12.44 -18.91
C GLU A 80 -1.34 11.52 -19.26
N ILE A 81 -0.10 12.03 -19.23
CA ILE A 81 1.10 11.19 -19.44
C ILE A 81 1.23 10.17 -18.31
N ASN A 82 1.05 10.55 -17.05
CA ASN A 82 1.09 9.61 -15.93
C ASN A 82 0.02 8.52 -16.05
N LYS A 83 -1.19 8.86 -16.52
CA LYS A 83 -2.23 7.89 -16.83
C LYS A 83 -1.78 6.90 -17.92
N LEU A 84 -1.22 7.40 -19.02
CA LEU A 84 -0.69 6.55 -20.10
C LEU A 84 0.50 5.70 -19.64
N MET A 85 1.35 6.20 -18.75
CA MET A 85 2.48 5.45 -18.19
C MET A 85 2.03 4.29 -17.29
N ARG A 86 0.97 4.49 -16.49
CA ARG A 86 0.34 3.40 -15.74
C ARG A 86 -0.26 2.37 -16.69
N GLU A 87 -0.90 2.83 -17.74
CA GLU A 87 -1.49 1.94 -18.73
C GLU A 87 -0.42 1.14 -19.49
N LYS A 88 0.68 1.78 -19.90
CA LYS A 88 1.86 1.12 -20.48
C LYS A 88 2.36 0.01 -19.56
N PHE A 89 2.49 0.29 -18.26
CA PHE A 89 2.91 -0.71 -17.28
C PHE A 89 1.94 -1.91 -17.23
N MET A 90 0.63 -1.65 -17.26
CA MET A 90 -0.37 -2.73 -17.30
C MET A 90 -0.27 -3.57 -18.58
N TRP A 91 -0.04 -2.95 -19.74
CA TRP A 91 0.23 -3.68 -20.99
C TRP A 91 1.50 -4.52 -20.91
N GLU A 92 2.59 -3.99 -20.34
CA GLU A 92 3.85 -4.72 -20.15
C GLU A 92 3.71 -5.88 -19.17
N SER A 93 2.91 -5.70 -18.10
CA SER A 93 2.58 -6.77 -17.18
C SER A 93 1.73 -7.86 -17.84
N GLN A 94 0.75 -7.49 -18.66
CA GLN A 94 -0.08 -8.47 -19.38
C GLN A 94 0.76 -9.26 -20.38
N ILE A 95 1.64 -8.60 -21.15
CA ILE A 95 2.55 -9.29 -22.08
C ILE A 95 3.41 -10.31 -21.34
N ARG A 96 3.96 -9.93 -20.18
CA ARG A 96 4.71 -10.87 -19.32
C ARG A 96 3.85 -12.03 -18.85
N ASN A 97 2.63 -11.76 -18.37
CA ASN A 97 1.72 -12.80 -17.86
C ASN A 97 1.35 -13.83 -18.95
N LEU A 98 1.30 -13.40 -20.22
CA LEU A 98 1.08 -14.28 -21.38
C LEU A 98 2.34 -15.04 -21.80
N GLY A 99 3.48 -14.86 -21.13
CA GLY A 99 4.76 -15.49 -21.48
C GLY A 99 5.58 -14.73 -22.54
N GLY A 100 5.22 -13.48 -22.84
CA GLY A 100 5.94 -12.63 -23.79
C GLY A 100 7.17 -11.91 -23.22
N PRO A 101 7.86 -11.09 -24.04
CA PRO A 101 9.07 -10.39 -23.64
C PRO A 101 8.87 -9.46 -22.43
N ASN A 102 9.87 -9.43 -21.54
CA ASN A 102 9.81 -8.60 -20.34
C ASN A 102 10.30 -7.17 -20.59
N TYR A 103 9.37 -6.30 -21.02
CA TYR A 103 9.65 -4.89 -21.29
C TYR A 103 9.90 -4.04 -20.04
N MET A 104 9.51 -4.49 -18.85
CA MET A 104 9.73 -3.72 -17.61
C MET A 104 11.19 -3.73 -17.15
N ARG A 105 12.02 -4.64 -17.67
CA ARG A 105 13.45 -4.72 -17.34
C ARG A 105 14.29 -3.68 -18.11
N GLY A 106 13.68 -3.01 -19.10
CA GLY A 106 14.35 -2.01 -19.93
C GLY A 106 14.36 -0.63 -19.28
N GLY A 107 15.40 -0.34 -18.49
CA GLY A 107 15.91 1.01 -18.19
C GLY A 107 15.01 1.95 -17.37
N ARG A 108 15.63 2.71 -16.45
CA ARG A 108 14.97 3.88 -15.84
C ARG A 108 14.61 4.86 -16.96
N VAL A 109 13.44 5.52 -16.86
CA VAL A 109 13.03 6.53 -17.85
C VAL A 109 14.01 7.70 -17.73
N LEU A 110 14.82 7.88 -18.77
CA LEU A 110 15.78 8.96 -18.90
C LEU A 110 15.14 10.10 -19.72
N ASP A 111 15.30 11.33 -19.26
CA ASP A 111 14.90 12.54 -20.00
C ASP A 111 15.84 12.77 -21.21
N GLU A 112 15.51 13.74 -22.09
CA GLU A 112 16.35 14.15 -23.23
C GLU A 112 17.77 14.60 -22.80
N GLU A 113 17.93 15.00 -21.55
CA GLU A 113 19.22 15.39 -20.94
C GLU A 113 19.98 14.21 -20.33
N GLY A 114 19.49 12.98 -20.50
CA GLY A 114 20.10 11.78 -19.92
C GLY A 114 20.04 11.70 -18.39
N ARG A 115 19.30 12.61 -17.74
CA ARG A 115 19.05 12.57 -16.30
C ARG A 115 17.85 11.66 -16.02
N GLU A 116 17.97 10.86 -14.96
CA GLU A 116 16.85 10.06 -14.48
C GLU A 116 15.72 11.00 -14.05
N VAL A 117 14.49 10.72 -14.52
CA VAL A 117 13.31 11.45 -14.06
C VAL A 117 13.21 11.27 -12.53
N PRO A 118 13.42 12.32 -11.72
CA PRO A 118 13.34 12.17 -10.28
C PRO A 118 11.89 11.86 -9.89
N GLY A 119 11.70 10.87 -9.01
CA GLY A 119 10.42 10.17 -8.85
C GLY A 119 10.37 8.79 -9.52
N GLY A 120 11.53 8.23 -9.89
CA GLY A 120 11.67 6.87 -10.44
C GLY A 120 11.15 5.73 -9.54
N GLY A 121 10.80 6.00 -8.28
CA GLY A 121 10.07 5.08 -7.42
C GLY A 121 8.56 5.24 -7.60
N LYS A 122 7.88 4.18 -8.07
CA LYS A 122 6.43 3.86 -7.98
C LYS A 122 5.48 5.01 -7.60
N GLY A 123 5.54 6.14 -8.30
CA GLY A 123 4.88 7.39 -7.92
C GLY A 123 4.60 8.29 -9.11
N TYR A 124 4.05 9.47 -8.82
CA TYR A 124 3.73 10.50 -9.81
C TYR A 124 5.01 11.12 -10.36
N ARG A 125 5.10 11.29 -11.69
CA ARG A 125 6.30 11.83 -12.36
C ARG A 125 5.98 13.16 -13.04
N TYR A 126 6.98 14.03 -13.13
CA TYR A 126 6.87 15.30 -13.83
C TYR A 126 7.77 15.26 -15.07
N PHE A 127 7.18 15.40 -16.25
CA PHE A 127 7.87 15.32 -17.54
C PHE A 127 8.15 16.71 -18.11
N GLY A 128 9.37 16.93 -18.64
CA GLY A 128 9.74 18.17 -19.32
C GLY A 128 9.42 19.44 -18.51
N ARG A 129 8.80 20.42 -19.16
CA ARG A 129 8.35 21.70 -18.56
C ARG A 129 7.44 21.55 -17.33
N ALA A 130 6.80 20.39 -17.11
CA ALA A 130 6.03 20.15 -15.88
C ALA A 130 6.90 20.22 -14.61
N ARG A 131 8.23 20.08 -14.74
CA ARG A 131 9.19 20.25 -13.64
C ARG A 131 9.41 21.72 -13.26
N GLU A 132 9.16 22.64 -14.19
CA GLU A 132 9.36 24.08 -14.00
C GLU A 132 8.14 24.78 -13.38
N LEU A 133 7.03 24.05 -13.20
CA LEU A 133 5.82 24.60 -12.61
C LEU A 133 6.09 25.15 -11.20
N PRO A 134 5.48 26.29 -10.83
CA PRO A 134 5.55 26.82 -9.47
C PRO A 134 5.10 25.75 -8.45
N GLY A 135 5.87 25.58 -7.38
CA GLY A 135 5.70 24.53 -6.36
C GLY A 135 6.36 23.19 -6.71
N VAL A 136 6.27 22.70 -7.95
CA VAL A 136 6.98 21.47 -8.38
C VAL A 136 8.48 21.73 -8.47
N LYS A 137 8.84 22.90 -9.03
CA LYS A 137 10.22 23.37 -9.11
C LYS A 137 10.86 23.47 -7.72
N GLU A 138 10.15 24.05 -6.76
CA GLU A 138 10.60 24.16 -5.36
C GLU A 138 10.77 22.79 -4.70
N LEU A 139 9.89 21.83 -4.98
CA LEU A 139 10.02 20.46 -4.48
C LEU A 139 11.30 19.79 -5.00
N PHE A 140 11.62 19.96 -6.29
CA PHE A 140 12.84 19.40 -6.87
C PHE A 140 14.09 20.13 -6.39
N GLU A 141 14.06 21.46 -6.25
CA GLU A 141 15.18 22.24 -5.72
C GLU A 141 15.45 21.91 -4.24
N ARG A 142 14.39 21.76 -3.43
CA ARG A 142 14.50 21.29 -2.04
C ARG A 142 15.02 19.87 -1.94
N GLN A 143 14.60 18.98 -2.85
CA GLN A 143 15.13 17.62 -2.89
C GLN A 143 16.59 17.57 -3.37
N ALA A 144 16.99 18.47 -4.27
CA ALA A 144 18.35 18.61 -4.77
C ALA A 144 19.30 19.32 -3.78
N ARG A 145 18.75 20.05 -2.80
CA ARG A 145 19.46 20.61 -1.64
C ARG A 145 19.21 19.76 -0.40
N PRO A 146 19.87 18.59 -0.26
CA PRO A 146 19.77 17.79 0.96
C PRO A 146 20.38 18.47 2.19
N GLU A 147 21.11 19.59 2.03
CA GLU A 147 21.80 20.31 3.10
C GLU A 147 20.85 21.02 4.09
N ASP A 148 19.63 21.38 3.67
CA ASP A 148 18.67 22.10 4.54
C ASP A 148 17.69 21.15 5.28
N ASP A 149 17.71 19.85 4.96
CA ASP A 149 16.92 18.81 5.67
C ASP A 149 17.81 17.89 6.51
N ASP A 150 18.77 18.52 7.17
CA ASP A 150 19.46 17.99 8.34
C ASP A 150 18.47 17.34 9.32
N GLY A 151 17.24 17.83 9.43
CA GLY A 151 16.20 17.25 10.27
C GLY A 151 15.78 15.84 9.84
N ALA A 152 15.40 15.64 8.57
CA ALA A 152 14.90 14.34 8.11
C ALA A 152 16.01 13.31 7.92
N VAL A 153 17.18 13.71 7.40
CA VAL A 153 18.35 12.81 7.27
C VAL A 153 18.84 12.39 8.65
N LYS A 154 19.06 13.35 9.58
CA LYS A 154 19.39 13.01 10.98
C LYS A 154 18.27 12.23 11.66
N SER A 155 16.99 12.41 11.30
CA SER A 155 15.90 11.60 11.87
C SER A 155 15.87 10.16 11.36
N ARG A 156 16.22 9.93 10.10
CA ARG A 156 16.33 8.59 9.50
C ARG A 156 17.57 7.87 10.01
N GLU A 157 18.69 8.57 10.09
CA GLU A 157 19.91 8.09 10.74
C GLU A 157 19.61 7.79 12.21
N LYS A 158 19.01 8.71 12.98
CA LYS A 158 18.57 8.44 14.37
C LYS A 158 17.62 7.26 14.48
N ARG A 159 16.66 7.07 13.57
CA ARG A 159 15.75 5.90 13.60
C ARG A 159 16.48 4.60 13.27
N SER A 160 17.41 4.61 12.32
CA SER A 160 18.22 3.44 11.96
C SER A 160 19.19 3.09 13.08
N GLU A 161 19.87 4.07 13.65
CA GLU A 161 20.77 3.92 14.80
C GLU A 161 20.01 3.48 16.06
N LEU A 162 18.83 4.04 16.31
CA LEU A 162 17.96 3.60 17.40
C LEU A 162 17.54 2.15 17.20
N ARG A 163 17.15 1.75 15.98
CA ARG A 163 16.81 0.35 15.67
C ARG A 163 18.00 -0.60 15.81
N GLN A 164 19.22 -0.14 15.55
CA GLN A 164 20.44 -0.93 15.76
C GLN A 164 20.80 -1.09 17.25
N ARG A 165 20.45 -0.11 18.09
CA ARG A 165 20.68 -0.16 19.55
C ARG A 165 19.58 -0.90 20.32
N VAL A 166 18.48 -1.20 19.65
CA VAL A 166 17.35 -1.93 20.23
C VAL A 166 17.60 -3.42 20.03
N ASP A 167 18.02 -4.08 21.12
CA ASP A 167 18.29 -5.51 21.14
C ASP A 167 16.99 -6.33 21.29
N ALA A 168 17.06 -7.64 21.06
CA ALA A 168 15.93 -8.57 21.13
C ALA A 168 15.15 -8.47 22.46
N GLY A 169 15.84 -8.14 23.56
CA GLY A 169 15.22 -7.92 24.88
C GLY A 169 14.22 -6.76 24.94
N TYR A 170 14.34 -5.73 24.09
CA TYR A 170 13.35 -4.65 24.01
C TYR A 170 12.01 -5.12 23.43
N TYR A 171 12.05 -6.11 22.55
CA TYR A 171 10.85 -6.76 22.00
C TYR A 171 10.34 -7.90 22.89
N GLY A 172 10.92 -8.08 24.09
CA GLY A 172 10.53 -9.13 25.03
C GLY A 172 11.01 -10.52 24.63
N TYR A 173 11.89 -10.65 23.63
CA TYR A 173 12.56 -11.92 23.36
C TYR A 173 13.56 -12.19 24.50
N ASN A 174 13.42 -13.37 25.13
CA ASN A 174 14.29 -13.95 26.17
C ASN A 174 14.07 -13.51 27.64
N LEU A 175 13.05 -12.72 27.99
CA LEU A 175 12.83 -12.36 29.41
C LEU A 175 12.02 -13.40 30.21
N ASP A 176 11.13 -14.17 29.55
CA ASP A 176 10.22 -15.10 30.24
C ASP A 176 10.59 -16.59 30.08
N GLU A 177 11.55 -16.92 29.21
CA GLU A 177 11.99 -18.31 29.01
C GLU A 177 13.09 -18.74 30.02
N GLU A 178 13.80 -17.81 30.67
CA GLU A 178 14.95 -18.15 31.52
C GLU A 178 14.59 -18.57 32.95
N ASP A 179 13.54 -18.00 33.57
CA ASP A 179 13.19 -18.32 34.96
C ASP A 179 12.25 -19.53 35.11
N GLY A 180 11.66 -20.03 34.01
CA GLY A 180 10.81 -21.24 33.99
C GLY A 180 9.53 -21.17 34.83
N MET A 181 9.29 -20.06 35.56
CA MET A 181 8.14 -19.85 36.43
C MET A 181 6.82 -19.82 35.66
N LEU A 182 6.79 -19.16 34.50
CA LEU A 182 5.61 -19.11 33.64
C LEU A 182 5.30 -20.49 33.07
N LEU A 183 6.31 -21.19 32.56
CA LEU A 183 6.18 -22.57 32.07
C LEU A 183 5.71 -23.56 33.16
N ALA A 184 6.17 -23.38 34.40
CA ALA A 184 5.72 -24.18 35.54
C ALA A 184 4.25 -23.90 35.88
N TYR A 185 3.84 -22.64 35.85
CA TYR A 185 2.46 -22.23 36.06
C TYR A 185 1.53 -22.75 34.94
N GLU A 186 1.95 -22.62 33.68
CA GLU A 186 1.23 -23.13 32.51
C GLU A 186 1.05 -24.64 32.58
N ARG A 187 2.12 -25.41 32.86
CA ARG A 187 2.01 -26.87 33.05
C ARG A 187 1.10 -27.25 34.21
N ALA A 188 1.11 -26.49 35.30
CA ALA A 188 0.22 -26.75 36.44
C ALA A 188 -1.24 -26.52 36.04
N LYS A 189 -1.53 -25.44 35.30
CA LYS A 189 -2.86 -25.12 34.79
C LYS A 189 -3.34 -26.08 33.70
N GLU A 190 -2.43 -26.52 32.83
CA GLU A 190 -2.72 -27.51 31.80
C GLU A 190 -3.07 -28.87 32.43
N LYS A 191 -2.35 -29.29 33.46
CA LYS A 191 -2.70 -30.49 34.24
C LYS A 191 -4.07 -30.35 34.92
N GLU A 192 -4.34 -29.22 35.57
CA GLU A 192 -5.63 -28.95 36.21
C GLU A 192 -6.77 -29.00 35.19
N ALA A 193 -6.61 -28.36 34.02
CA ALA A 193 -7.59 -28.38 32.94
C ALA A 193 -7.76 -29.78 32.32
N TRP A 194 -6.67 -30.55 32.21
CA TRP A 194 -6.71 -31.92 31.70
C TRP A 194 -7.39 -32.88 32.68
N ASP A 195 -7.11 -32.74 33.97
CA ASP A 195 -7.77 -33.50 35.04
C ASP A 195 -9.26 -33.13 35.09
N ASP A 196 -9.60 -31.84 35.01
CA ASP A 196 -10.99 -31.38 34.89
C ASP A 196 -11.69 -31.95 33.66
N PHE A 197 -10.99 -32.01 32.51
CA PHE A 197 -11.50 -32.59 31.27
C PHE A 197 -11.69 -34.11 31.38
N LEU A 198 -10.75 -34.85 31.99
CA LEU A 198 -10.88 -36.29 32.22
C LEU A 198 -11.96 -36.63 33.26
N HIS A 199 -12.19 -35.75 34.24
CA HIS A 199 -13.26 -35.87 35.22
C HIS A 199 -14.64 -35.45 34.65
N LEU A 200 -14.66 -34.78 33.51
CA LEU A 200 -15.86 -34.53 32.73
C LEU A 200 -16.18 -35.81 31.93
N GLY A 201 -16.88 -36.75 32.58
CA GLY A 201 -17.27 -38.03 31.98
C GLY A 201 -18.01 -37.88 30.64
N ASP A 202 -17.91 -38.92 29.81
CA ASP A 202 -18.37 -39.07 28.42
C ASP A 202 -19.91 -38.99 28.22
N GLU A 203 -20.61 -38.24 29.07
CA GLU A 203 -22.06 -38.00 28.95
C GLU A 203 -22.29 -36.76 28.06
N VAL A 204 -22.45 -37.02 26.76
CA VAL A 204 -23.15 -36.12 25.83
C VAL A 204 -24.63 -36.08 26.25
N GLY A 205 -24.94 -35.32 27.31
CA GLY A 205 -26.28 -35.27 27.87
C GLY A 205 -26.43 -34.31 29.04
N GLU A 206 -26.86 -33.08 28.74
CA GLU A 206 -27.57 -32.13 29.61
C GLU A 206 -27.37 -32.25 31.14
N LYS A 207 -26.14 -32.05 31.65
CA LYS A 207 -25.96 -31.66 33.05
C LYS A 207 -24.87 -30.61 33.17
N LYS A 208 -25.25 -29.42 33.66
CA LYS A 208 -24.34 -28.33 34.01
C LYS A 208 -23.29 -28.85 34.99
N GLY A 209 -22.11 -29.16 34.47
CA GLY A 209 -20.96 -29.62 35.23
C GLY A 209 -20.60 -28.60 36.30
N LYS A 210 -20.35 -29.10 37.51
CA LYS A 210 -20.09 -28.38 38.76
C LYS A 210 -18.75 -27.60 38.79
N GLY A 211 -18.19 -27.29 37.61
CA GLY A 211 -16.90 -26.63 37.41
C GLY A 211 -16.98 -25.39 36.50
N THR A 212 -18.14 -25.02 35.96
CA THR A 212 -18.30 -23.69 35.38
C THR A 212 -18.25 -22.69 36.52
N LYS A 213 -17.10 -22.00 36.70
CA LYS A 213 -17.07 -20.73 37.43
C LYS A 213 -18.27 -19.93 36.95
N GLU A 214 -19.19 -19.68 37.87
CA GLU A 214 -20.37 -18.89 37.59
C GLU A 214 -19.89 -17.61 36.93
N TRP A 215 -20.36 -17.37 35.70
CA TRP A 215 -19.98 -16.21 34.92
C TRP A 215 -20.39 -14.99 35.74
N GLN A 216 -19.43 -14.35 36.39
CA GLN A 216 -19.66 -13.10 37.11
C GLN A 216 -19.40 -11.97 36.14
N GLU A 217 -20.45 -11.24 35.81
CA GLU A 217 -20.37 -10.01 35.04
C GLU A 217 -19.49 -9.02 35.80
N LEU A 218 -18.60 -8.33 35.07
CA LEU A 218 -17.80 -7.28 35.66
C LEU A 218 -18.75 -6.19 36.21
N PRO A 219 -18.51 -5.67 37.42
CA PRO A 219 -19.45 -4.72 38.00
C PRO A 219 -19.62 -3.51 37.08
N GLY A 220 -20.87 -3.14 36.78
CA GLY A 220 -21.21 -2.05 35.86
C GLY A 220 -21.57 -2.45 34.42
N ASP A 221 -21.51 -3.75 34.08
CA ASP A 221 -21.94 -4.28 32.76
C ASP A 221 -23.37 -4.89 32.79
N ALA A 222 -23.96 -5.06 33.99
CA ALA A 222 -25.26 -5.71 34.21
C ALA A 222 -26.50 -4.92 33.73
N GLY A 223 -26.33 -3.77 33.06
CA GLY A 223 -27.45 -2.97 32.54
C GLY A 223 -28.26 -2.18 33.58
N ASP A 224 -27.95 -2.28 34.88
CA ASP A 224 -28.63 -1.59 35.99
C ASP A 224 -28.39 -0.07 36.07
N GLY A 225 -27.68 0.52 35.10
CA GLY A 225 -27.39 1.97 35.04
C GLY A 225 -26.33 2.48 36.04
N LEU A 226 -25.86 1.62 36.95
CA LEU A 226 -24.75 1.89 37.85
C LEU A 226 -23.42 1.72 37.10
N ARG A 227 -22.82 2.83 36.67
CA ARG A 227 -21.51 2.81 36.00
C ARG A 227 -20.40 2.44 36.99
N TRP A 228 -19.38 1.73 36.50
CA TRP A 228 -18.15 1.49 37.25
C TRP A 228 -17.55 2.81 37.76
N ARG A 229 -17.47 2.99 39.08
CA ARG A 229 -16.90 4.20 39.70
C ARG A 229 -15.39 4.15 39.56
N VAL A 230 -14.87 4.81 38.54
CA VAL A 230 -13.42 5.03 38.39
C VAL A 230 -12.96 5.93 39.54
N PRO A 231 -12.02 5.47 40.40
CA PRO A 231 -11.51 6.28 41.50
C PRO A 231 -10.88 7.59 41.03
N THR A 232 -10.99 8.62 41.85
CA THR A 232 -10.35 9.91 41.57
C THR A 232 -8.86 9.86 41.86
N LEU A 233 -8.11 10.80 41.29
CA LEU A 233 -6.65 10.85 41.40
C LEU A 233 -6.18 11.02 42.85
N GLU A 234 -6.97 11.69 43.69
CA GLU A 234 -6.74 11.85 45.13
C GLU A 234 -6.94 10.53 45.88
N GLU A 235 -8.06 9.83 45.66
CA GLU A 235 -8.34 8.52 46.26
C GLU A 235 -7.25 7.49 45.91
N VAL A 236 -6.72 7.53 44.68
CA VAL A 236 -5.62 6.65 44.25
C VAL A 236 -4.32 7.00 44.97
N ASN A 237 -4.03 8.29 45.13
CA ASN A 237 -2.81 8.73 45.83
C ASN A 237 -2.82 8.30 47.30
N ASP A 238 -3.97 8.43 47.97
CA ASP A 238 -4.10 8.03 49.38
C ASP A 238 -3.94 6.52 49.56
N ASP A 239 -4.55 5.70 48.70
CA ASP A 239 -4.37 4.23 48.74
C ASP A 239 -2.90 3.82 48.47
N LEU A 240 -2.22 4.53 47.55
CA LEU A 240 -0.80 4.29 47.29
C LEU A 240 0.09 4.63 48.50
N VAL A 241 -0.22 5.71 49.21
CA VAL A 241 0.47 6.11 50.44
C VAL A 241 0.21 5.08 51.54
N GLU A 242 -1.03 4.62 51.70
CA GLU A 242 -1.38 3.58 52.68
C GLU A 242 -0.70 2.23 52.38
N ARG A 243 -0.66 1.81 51.11
CA ARG A 243 0.06 0.60 50.70
C ARG A 243 1.56 0.70 50.99
N ARG A 244 2.16 1.87 50.74
CA ARG A 244 3.56 2.12 51.13
C ARG A 244 3.74 2.06 52.63
N ARG A 245 2.82 2.65 53.40
CA ARG A 245 2.84 2.62 54.87
C ARG A 245 2.73 1.20 55.41
N ARG A 246 1.83 0.37 54.88
CA ARG A 246 1.71 -1.06 55.26
C ARG A 246 2.97 -1.86 54.93
N LYS A 247 3.51 -1.73 53.72
CA LYS A 247 4.77 -2.39 53.34
C LYS A 247 5.96 -1.96 54.18
N LEU A 248 5.99 -0.71 54.66
CA LEU A 248 7.04 -0.25 55.57
C LEU A 248 6.85 -0.81 56.99
N LEU A 249 5.61 -0.92 57.47
CA LEU A 249 5.30 -1.53 58.76
C LEU A 249 5.59 -3.05 58.77
N GLU A 250 5.25 -3.76 57.69
CA GLU A 250 5.61 -5.19 57.50
C GLU A 250 7.11 -5.44 57.40
N LYS A 251 7.91 -4.41 57.05
CA LYS A 251 9.38 -4.49 57.03
C LYS A 251 10.02 -4.10 58.37
N LEU A 252 9.25 -3.49 59.27
CA LEU A 252 9.70 -3.02 60.58
C LEU A 252 9.25 -3.94 61.73
N GLY A 253 8.27 -4.82 61.48
CA GLY A 253 7.94 -5.97 62.33
C GLY A 253 8.63 -7.23 61.84
#